data_AF-A0AAW9ILF0-F1
#
_entry.id   AF-A0AAW9ILF0-F1
#
_cell.length_a   1.000
_cell.length_b   1.000
_cell.length_c   1.000
_cell.angle_alpha   90.00
_cell.angle_beta   90.00
_cell.angle_gamma   90.00
#
_symmetry.space_group_name_H-M   'P 1'
#
loop_
_entity.id
_entity.type
_entity.pdbx_description
1 polymer ?
#
loop_
_entity_poly.entity_id
_entity_poly.type
_entity_poly.pdbx_seq_one_letter_code
_entity_poly.pdbx_strand_id
1 'polypeptide(L)'
;MNRKNKSTKVRSDKFKKSHSRERAFFSSISICIVLLILIIRLTYIMIYKNKEYKHMAQGQWNSQVTVEADRGDIKDRNGSILATSIDVYRVDLDLEAID
;
A
#
# COMPACT_ATOMS: atom_id res chain seq x y z
N MET A 1 -68.54 4.89 29.84
CA MET A 1 -67.81 4.09 28.82
C MET A 1 -67.40 4.99 27.66
N ASN A 2 -66.17 5.52 27.63
CA ASN A 2 -65.73 6.45 26.58
C ASN A 2 -64.44 5.96 25.90
N ARG A 3 -64.59 5.17 24.83
CA ARG A 3 -63.50 4.53 24.06
C ARG A 3 -63.04 5.32 22.83
N LYS A 4 -63.67 6.45 22.51
CA LYS A 4 -63.45 7.14 21.21
C LYS A 4 -62.19 8.03 21.15
N ASN A 5 -61.50 8.23 22.27
CA ASN A 5 -60.42 9.21 22.39
C ASN A 5 -59.02 8.57 22.27
N LYS A 6 -58.93 7.23 22.18
CA LYS A 6 -57.64 6.51 22.03
C LYS A 6 -57.20 6.39 20.57
N SER A 7 -58.14 6.32 19.62
CA SER A 7 -57.80 6.12 18.19
C SER A 7 -57.12 7.33 17.56
N THR A 8 -57.52 8.55 17.93
CA THR A 8 -56.93 9.79 17.39
C THR A 8 -55.56 10.13 18.00
N LYS A 9 -55.25 9.59 19.19
CA LYS A 9 -53.97 9.85 19.88
C LYS A 9 -52.84 8.95 19.40
N VAL A 10 -53.14 7.75 18.88
CA VAL A 10 -52.14 6.76 18.43
C VAL A 10 -51.46 7.14 17.10
N ARG A 11 -52.01 8.10 16.35
CA ARG A 11 -51.45 8.51 15.04
C ARG A 11 -50.45 9.67 15.13
N SER A 12 -50.40 10.39 16.25
CA SER A 12 -49.57 11.59 16.42
C SER A 12 -48.19 11.32 17.05
N ASP A 13 -47.99 10.16 17.67
CA ASP A 13 -46.76 9.89 18.46
C ASP A 13 -45.71 9.08 17.69
N LYS A 14 -45.72 9.15 16.35
CA LYS A 14 -44.77 8.41 15.50
C LYS A 14 -44.00 9.31 14.52
N PHE A 15 -43.32 10.34 15.00
CA PHE A 15 -42.05 10.77 14.43
C PHE A 15 -41.39 11.82 15.35
N LYS A 16 -40.92 11.41 16.53
CA LYS A 16 -39.95 12.24 17.24
C LYS A 16 -38.61 12.10 16.50
N LYS A 17 -38.44 12.90 15.45
CA LYS A 17 -37.21 12.97 14.67
C LYS A 17 -36.12 13.53 15.57
N SER A 18 -35.22 12.68 16.03
CA SER A 18 -34.04 13.13 16.75
C SER A 18 -33.13 13.83 15.74
N HIS A 19 -33.13 15.17 15.72
CA HIS A 19 -32.28 15.97 14.84
C HIS A 19 -30.79 15.60 14.94
N SER A 20 -30.36 14.93 16.02
CA SER A 20 -29.00 14.40 16.17
C SER A 20 -28.65 13.28 15.18
N ARG A 21 -29.61 12.44 14.75
CA ARG A 21 -29.36 11.34 13.78
C ARG A 21 -29.16 11.86 12.36
N GLU A 22 -29.83 12.94 11.99
CA GLU A 22 -29.66 13.56 10.67
C GLU A 22 -28.27 14.17 10.53
N ARG A 23 -27.81 14.91 11.54
CA ARG A 23 -26.45 15.48 11.57
C ARG A 23 -25.37 14.41 11.47
N ALA A 24 -25.55 13.28 12.16
CA ALA A 24 -24.63 12.14 12.10
C ALA A 24 -24.61 11.45 10.72
N PHE A 25 -25.74 11.45 10.02
CA PHE A 25 -25.83 10.90 8.67
C PHE A 25 -25.09 11.80 7.65
N PHE A 26 -25.29 13.12 7.74
CA PHE A 26 -24.56 14.09 6.92
C PHE A 26 -23.04 14.05 7.17
N SER A 27 -22.60 13.95 8.43
CA SER A 27 -21.18 13.81 8.74
C SER A 27 -20.58 12.51 8.19
N SER A 28 -21.33 11.40 8.28
CA SER A 28 -20.90 10.11 7.73
C SER A 28 -20.78 10.15 6.21
N ILE A 29 -21.74 10.78 5.51
CA ILE A 29 -21.69 10.97 4.06
C ILE A 29 -20.48 11.84 3.67
N SER A 30 -20.23 12.93 4.40
CA SER A 30 -19.07 13.80 4.13
C SER A 30 -17.75 13.03 4.23
N ILE A 31 -17.58 12.21 5.27
CA ILE A 31 -16.40 11.36 5.44
C ILE A 31 -16.29 10.34 4.30
N CYS A 32 -17.39 9.69 3.92
CA CYS A 32 -17.39 8.76 2.79
C CYS A 32 -16.98 9.43 1.47
N ILE A 33 -17.43 10.66 1.21
CA ILE A 33 -17.03 11.42 0.01
C ILE A 33 -15.53 11.68 0.01
N VAL A 34 -14.95 12.09 1.15
CA VAL A 34 -13.50 12.30 1.26
C VAL A 34 -12.74 11.00 0.99
N LEU A 35 -13.19 9.88 1.56
CA LEU A 35 -12.57 8.57 1.32
C LEU A 35 -12.67 8.15 -0.16
N LEU A 36 -13.80 8.40 -0.81
CA LEU A 36 -13.96 8.13 -2.24
C LEU A 36 -13.00 8.95 -3.11
N ILE A 37 -12.80 10.22 -2.79
CA ILE A 37 -11.82 11.08 -3.48
C ILE A 37 -10.40 10.51 -3.32
N LEU A 38 -10.05 10.05 -2.11
CA LEU A 38 -8.75 9.42 -1.86
C LEU A 38 -8.58 8.12 -2.65
N ILE A 39 -9.61 7.28 -2.74
CA ILE A 39 -9.57 6.04 -3.55
C ILE A 39 -9.35 6.39 -5.02
N ILE A 40 -10.08 7.36 -5.58
CA ILE A 40 -9.89 7.80 -6.97
C ILE A 40 -8.46 8.28 -7.18
N ARG A 41 -7.92 9.07 -6.23
CA ARG A 41 -6.55 9.57 -6.32
C ARG A 41 -5.51 8.45 -6.28
N LEU A 42 -5.72 7.46 -5.41
CA LEU A 42 -4.85 6.29 -5.31
C LEU A 42 -4.88 5.45 -6.58
N THR A 43 -6.08 5.17 -7.09
CA THR A 43 -6.27 4.42 -8.33
C THR A 43 -5.65 5.15 -9.52
N TYR A 44 -5.73 6.48 -9.59
CA TYR A 44 -5.03 7.27 -10.61
C TYR A 44 -3.51 7.04 -10.58
N ILE A 45 -2.91 7.06 -9.39
CA ILE A 45 -1.47 6.79 -9.21
C ILE A 45 -1.15 5.34 -9.60
N MET A 46 -1.96 4.38 -9.16
CA MET A 46 -1.77 2.95 -9.44
C MET A 46 -1.94 2.58 -10.92
N ILE A 47 -2.82 3.25 -11.68
CA ILE A 47 -3.03 2.97 -13.10
C ILE A 47 -2.02 3.75 -13.95
N TYR A 48 -1.92 5.05 -13.76
CA TYR A 48 -1.12 5.91 -14.65
C TYR A 48 0.38 5.76 -14.41
N LYS A 49 0.79 5.68 -13.14
CA LYS A 49 2.20 5.58 -12.75
C LYS A 49 2.62 4.16 -12.37
N ASN A 50 1.82 3.14 -12.70
CA ASN A 50 2.11 1.74 -12.36
C ASN A 50 3.52 1.33 -12.80
N LYS A 51 3.82 1.58 -14.08
CA LYS A 51 5.04 1.08 -14.73
C LYS A 51 6.30 1.71 -14.12
N GLU A 52 6.24 3.02 -13.85
CA GLU A 52 7.33 3.78 -13.25
C GLU A 52 7.58 3.30 -11.81
N TYR A 53 6.54 3.23 -10.96
CA TYR A 53 6.70 2.78 -9.58
C TYR A 53 7.06 1.29 -9.47
N LYS A 54 6.55 0.43 -10.36
CA LYS A 54 6.92 -0.98 -10.42
C LYS A 54 8.39 -1.15 -10.82
N HIS A 55 8.86 -0.37 -11.79
CA HIS A 55 10.26 -0.40 -12.20
C HIS A 55 11.18 0.12 -11.09
N MET A 56 10.82 1.22 -10.42
CA MET A 56 11.56 1.73 -9.26
C MET A 56 11.59 0.71 -8.11
N ALA A 57 10.47 0.02 -7.83
CA ALA A 57 10.41 -1.02 -6.80
C ALA A 57 11.27 -2.24 -7.16
N GLN A 58 11.25 -2.70 -8.41
CA GLN A 58 12.13 -3.77 -8.89
C GLN A 58 13.61 -3.36 -8.83
N GLY A 59 13.91 -2.11 -9.18
CA GLY A 59 15.24 -1.52 -9.05
C GLY A 59 15.69 -1.50 -7.59
N GLN A 60 14.83 -1.09 -6.65
CA GLN A 60 15.16 -1.12 -5.22
C GLN A 60 15.40 -2.53 -4.68
N TRP A 61 14.66 -3.53 -5.18
CA TRP A 61 14.85 -4.91 -4.76
C TRP A 61 16.15 -5.52 -5.30
N ASN A 62 16.53 -5.19 -6.55
CA ASN A 62 17.80 -5.63 -7.17
C ASN A 62 19.01 -4.74 -6.80
N SER A 63 18.79 -3.51 -6.34
CA SER A 63 19.86 -2.54 -6.03
C SER A 63 20.32 -2.60 -4.57
N GLN A 64 19.71 -3.47 -3.77
CA GLN A 64 20.28 -3.89 -2.49
C GLN A 64 21.25 -5.08 -2.67
N VAL A 65 21.77 -5.29 -3.89
CA VAL A 65 23.04 -6.00 -4.07
C VAL A 65 24.11 -5.15 -3.40
N THR A 66 24.63 -5.64 -2.28
CA THR A 66 25.78 -5.08 -1.60
C THR A 66 26.87 -4.83 -2.63
N VAL A 67 27.14 -3.56 -2.93
CA VAL A 67 28.35 -3.18 -3.65
C VAL A 67 29.49 -3.44 -2.67
N GLU A 68 30.03 -4.66 -2.70
CA GLU A 68 31.25 -4.97 -1.99
C GLU A 68 32.33 -4.05 -2.55
N ALA A 69 32.98 -3.29 -1.68
CA ALA A 69 34.07 -2.44 -2.11
C ALA A 69 35.26 -3.32 -2.49
N ASP A 70 35.81 -3.12 -3.69
CA ASP A 70 37.02 -3.82 -4.12
C ASP A 70 38.16 -3.55 -3.14
N ARG A 71 38.74 -4.61 -2.58
CA ARG A 71 39.94 -4.52 -1.77
C ARG A 71 41.16 -4.36 -2.67
N GLY A 72 42.09 -3.48 -2.30
CA GLY A 72 43.35 -3.30 -3.01
C GLY A 72 44.23 -4.56 -3.02
N ASP A 73 45.06 -4.68 -4.06
CA ASP A 73 45.99 -5.79 -4.25
C ASP A 73 47.07 -5.83 -3.16
N ILE A 74 47.39 -7.04 -2.67
CA ILE A 74 48.57 -7.27 -1.83
C ILE A 74 49.75 -7.60 -2.73
N LYS A 75 50.82 -6.80 -2.65
CA LYS A 75 52.07 -6.98 -3.41
C LYS A 75 53.24 -7.25 -2.48
N ASP A 76 54.18 -8.08 -2.90
CA ASP A 76 55.48 -8.27 -2.24
C ASP A 76 56.41 -7.07 -2.51
N ARG A 77 57.54 -6.96 -1.79
CA ARG A 77 58.55 -5.91 -1.92
C ARG A 77 59.13 -5.77 -3.32
N ASN A 78 59.12 -6.87 -4.09
CA ASN A 78 59.57 -6.91 -5.49
C ASN A 78 58.45 -6.56 -6.49
N GLY A 79 57.26 -6.16 -6.02
CA GLY A 79 56.13 -5.77 -6.85
C GLY A 79 55.27 -6.92 -7.37
N SER A 80 55.56 -8.17 -6.99
CA SER A 80 54.77 -9.34 -7.39
C SER A 80 53.45 -9.42 -6.62
N ILE A 81 52.35 -9.73 -7.31
CA ILE A 81 50.99 -9.76 -6.74
C ILE A 81 50.77 -11.10 -6.02
N LEU A 82 50.39 -11.04 -4.75
CA LEU A 82 50.15 -12.22 -3.90
C LEU A 82 48.66 -12.51 -3.69
N ALA A 83 47.82 -11.48 -3.67
CA ALA A 83 46.37 -11.62 -3.57
C ALA A 83 45.68 -10.44 -4.27
N THR A 84 44.66 -10.75 -5.04
CA THR A 84 43.83 -9.78 -5.78
C THR A 84 42.36 -10.20 -5.67
N SER A 85 41.45 -9.23 -5.82
CA SER A 85 40.00 -9.46 -5.82
C SER A 85 39.56 -9.78 -7.25
N ILE A 86 38.75 -10.82 -7.45
CA ILE A 86 38.27 -11.25 -8.77
C ILE A 86 36.77 -11.55 -8.69
N ASP A 87 36.03 -11.13 -9.71
CA ASP A 87 34.61 -11.43 -9.85
C ASP A 87 34.38 -12.94 -10.03
N VAL A 88 33.51 -13.52 -9.19
CA VAL A 88 33.10 -14.93 -9.30
C VAL A 88 31.63 -15.00 -9.71
N TYR A 89 31.39 -15.47 -10.93
CA TYR A 89 30.03 -15.74 -11.42
C TYR A 89 29.61 -17.15 -11.04
N ARG A 90 28.52 -17.29 -10.29
CA ARG A 90 27.87 -18.58 -10.01
C ARG A 90 26.53 -18.63 -10.75
N VAL A 91 26.28 -19.77 -11.39
CA VAL A 91 25.01 -20.07 -12.05
C VAL A 91 24.46 -21.31 -11.38
N ASP A 92 23.44 -21.13 -10.56
CA ASP A 92 22.72 -22.22 -9.92
C ASP A 92 21.48 -22.54 -10.77
N LEU A 93 21.32 -23.80 -11.14
CA LEU A 93 20.16 -24.29 -11.89
C LEU A 93 19.25 -25.04 -10.93
N ASP A 94 18.05 -24.48 -10.72
CA ASP A 94 17.00 -25.16 -9.99
C ASP A 94 16.23 -26.10 -10.93
N LEU A 95 16.21 -27.38 -10.58
CA LEU A 95 15.61 -28.45 -11.35
C LEU A 95 14.09 -28.55 -11.11
N GLU A 96 13.55 -27.90 -10.08
CA GLU A 96 12.12 -27.91 -9.76
C GLU A 96 11.28 -27.07 -10.75
N ALA A 97 11.91 -26.19 -11.52
CA ALA A 97 11.23 -25.40 -12.55
C ALA A 97 11.01 -26.14 -13.89
N ILE A 98 11.44 -27.40 -14.01
CA ILE A 98 11.42 -28.19 -15.26
C ILE A 98 10.44 -29.38 -15.18
N ASP A 99 9.61 -29.50 -14.13
CA ASP A 99 8.53 -30.51 -14.04
C ASP A 99 7.15 -29.92 -14.37
#